data_AF-H9X175-F1
#
_entry.id   AF-H9X175-F1
#
_cell.length_a   1.000
_cell.length_b   1.000
_cell.length_c   1.000
_cell.angle_alpha   90.00
_cell.angle_beta   90.00
_cell.angle_gamma   90.00
#
_symmetry.space_group_name_H-M   'P 1'
#
loop_
_entity.id
_entity.type
_entity.pdbx_description
1 polymer ?
#
loop_
_entity_poly.entity_id
_entity_poly.type
_entity_poly.pdbx_seq_one_letter_code
_entity_poly.pdbx_strand_id
1 'polypeptide(L)'
;PYHINQRDRRARGEIFGYRMSVWYEHFAHKNGGLRPEYLHPESVECVRLVRRICQRIWDSFVQEETVEDLPGHLMLFPMRVLNDGSLDE
;
A
#
# COMPACT_ATOMS: atom_id res chain seq x y z
N PRO A 1 -17.59 19.89 -9.22
CA PRO A 1 -17.39 19.12 -7.97
C PRO A 1 -17.51 17.60 -8.24
N TYR A 2 -16.39 16.91 -8.51
CA TYR A 2 -16.33 15.47 -8.89
C TYR A 2 -16.23 14.54 -7.67
N HIS A 3 -17.08 14.75 -6.66
CA HIS A 3 -16.98 14.09 -5.35
C HIS A 3 -17.63 12.70 -5.29
N ILE A 4 -18.34 12.29 -6.34
CA ILE A 4 -19.09 11.04 -6.40
C ILE A 4 -18.79 10.39 -7.75
N ASN A 5 -18.69 9.05 -7.80
CA ASN A 5 -18.62 8.30 -9.06
C ASN A 5 -19.77 8.77 -9.97
N GLN A 6 -19.44 9.39 -11.10
CA GLN A 6 -20.45 9.61 -12.15
C GLN A 6 -20.71 8.25 -12.81
N ARG A 7 -21.91 8.04 -13.40
CA ARG A 7 -22.13 6.85 -14.22
C ARG A 7 -21.00 6.72 -15.23
N ASP A 8 -20.37 5.55 -15.26
CA ASP A 8 -19.25 5.19 -16.13
C ASP A 8 -17.94 5.98 -15.92
N ARG A 9 -17.77 6.70 -14.80
CA ARG A 9 -16.50 7.36 -14.45
C ARG A 9 -16.10 7.13 -13.00
N ARG A 10 -14.81 6.86 -12.80
CA ARG A 10 -14.22 6.73 -11.46
C ARG A 10 -14.08 8.08 -10.79
N ALA A 11 -14.28 8.10 -9.47
CA ALA A 11 -13.99 9.25 -8.64
C ALA A 11 -12.49 9.61 -8.73
N ARG A 12 -12.21 10.83 -9.18
CA ARG A 12 -10.87 11.42 -9.28
C ARG A 12 -10.79 12.80 -8.62
N GLY A 13 -11.72 13.09 -7.71
CA GLY A 13 -11.75 14.33 -6.92
C GLY A 13 -10.82 14.31 -5.70
N GLU A 14 -11.10 15.16 -4.72
CA GLU A 14 -10.25 15.37 -3.54
C GLU A 14 -10.02 14.11 -2.71
N ILE A 15 -11.04 13.27 -2.52
CA ILE A 15 -10.90 11.99 -1.78
C ILE A 15 -9.90 11.06 -2.49
N PHE A 16 -9.93 11.01 -3.82
CA PHE A 16 -8.96 10.24 -4.60
C PHE A 16 -7.55 10.81 -4.42
N GLY A 17 -7.40 12.14 -4.48
CA GLY A 17 -6.12 12.83 -4.24
C GLY A 17 -5.58 12.56 -2.84
N TYR A 18 -6.43 12.65 -1.81
CA TYR A 18 -6.08 12.39 -0.43
C TYR A 18 -5.62 10.94 -0.20
N ARG A 19 -6.34 9.96 -0.76
CA ARG A 19 -5.88 8.56 -0.74
C ARG A 19 -4.51 8.39 -1.41
N MET A 20 -4.28 9.04 -2.54
CA MET A 20 -2.99 8.99 -3.24
C MET A 20 -1.86 9.65 -2.43
N SER A 21 -2.13 10.76 -1.72
CA SER A 21 -1.14 11.39 -0.85
C SER A 21 -0.80 10.52 0.36
N VAL A 22 -1.81 9.90 0.99
CA VAL A 22 -1.63 8.94 2.08
C VAL A 22 -0.78 7.75 1.63
N TRP A 23 -1.03 7.20 0.43
CA TRP A 23 -0.20 6.12 -0.13
C TRP A 23 1.23 6.59 -0.43
N TYR A 24 1.38 7.81 -0.93
CA TYR A 24 2.69 8.39 -1.22
C TYR A 24 3.56 8.49 0.03
N GLU A 25 3.00 9.06 1.09
CA GLU A 25 3.63 9.21 2.39
C GLU A 25 3.99 7.86 3.02
N HIS A 26 3.03 6.92 3.07
CA HIS A 26 3.24 5.68 3.80
C HIS A 26 4.16 4.69 3.10
N PHE A 27 4.17 4.62 1.77
CA PHE A 27 4.98 3.59 1.10
C PHE A 27 5.37 3.90 -0.33
N ALA A 28 4.85 4.91 -1.03
CA ALA A 28 5.21 5.07 -2.43
C ALA A 28 6.51 5.86 -2.62
N HIS A 29 6.75 6.92 -1.84
CA HIS A 29 7.82 7.90 -2.05
C HIS A 29 9.21 7.25 -2.24
N LYS A 30 9.67 6.48 -1.25
CA LYS A 30 10.97 5.78 -1.28
C LYS A 30 10.93 4.43 -2.05
N ASN A 31 9.79 4.05 -2.64
CA ASN A 31 9.61 2.76 -3.34
C ASN A 31 9.28 2.92 -4.83
N GLY A 32 9.80 3.97 -5.46
CA GLY A 32 9.62 4.25 -6.89
C GLY A 32 8.46 5.20 -7.21
N GLY A 33 7.97 5.93 -6.21
CA GLY A 33 6.92 6.94 -6.37
C GLY A 33 5.54 6.36 -6.69
N LEU A 34 4.66 7.22 -7.22
CA LEU A 34 3.33 6.83 -7.65
C LEU A 34 3.39 5.97 -8.92
N ARG A 35 2.67 4.84 -8.91
CA ARG A 35 2.58 3.92 -10.04
C ARG A 35 1.15 3.81 -10.59
N PRO A 36 0.96 3.42 -11.86
CA PRO A 36 -0.36 3.31 -12.49
C PRO A 36 -1.33 2.37 -11.76
N GLU A 37 -0.82 1.30 -11.14
CA GLU A 37 -1.61 0.33 -10.39
C GLU A 37 -2.36 0.99 -9.23
N TYR A 38 -1.78 2.03 -8.62
CA TYR A 38 -2.42 2.75 -7.50
C TYR A 38 -3.69 3.49 -7.93
N LEU A 39 -3.90 3.71 -9.23
CA LEU A 39 -5.13 4.28 -9.76
C LEU A 39 -6.33 3.31 -9.67
N HIS A 40 -6.03 2.02 -9.44
CA HIS A 40 -6.95 0.88 -9.38
C HIS A 40 -6.69 0.06 -8.10
N PRO A 41 -6.96 0.63 -6.91
CA PRO A 41 -6.64 -0.03 -5.63
C PRO A 41 -7.32 -1.40 -5.45
N GLU A 42 -8.45 -1.62 -6.10
CA GLU A 42 -9.19 -2.87 -6.06
C GLU A 42 -8.61 -3.97 -6.96
N SER A 43 -7.65 -3.64 -7.84
CA SER A 43 -7.07 -4.63 -8.74
C SER A 43 -6.14 -5.57 -7.98
N VAL A 44 -6.11 -6.83 -8.40
CA VAL A 44 -5.24 -7.85 -7.82
C VAL A 44 -3.77 -7.45 -7.98
N GLU A 45 -3.44 -6.79 -9.10
CA GLU A 45 -2.12 -6.27 -9.40
C GLU A 45 -1.69 -5.21 -8.38
N CYS A 46 -2.58 -4.28 -8.05
CA CYS A 46 -2.32 -3.25 -7.05
C CYS A 46 -2.14 -3.86 -5.65
N VAL A 47 -3.04 -4.76 -5.23
CA VAL A 47 -2.94 -5.41 -3.93
C VAL A 47 -1.64 -6.22 -3.80
N ARG A 48 -1.27 -6.98 -4.83
CA ARG A 48 0.00 -7.73 -4.86
C ARG A 48 1.22 -6.81 -4.85
N LEU A 49 1.16 -5.69 -5.58
CA LEU A 49 2.23 -4.70 -5.60
C LEU A 49 2.44 -4.07 -4.22
N VAL A 50 1.37 -3.57 -3.59
CA VAL A 50 1.42 -2.98 -2.24
C VAL A 50 1.94 -4.02 -1.25
N ARG A 51 1.42 -5.25 -1.28
CA ARG A 51 1.90 -6.34 -0.40
C ARG A 51 3.41 -6.57 -0.52
N ARG A 52 3.97 -6.61 -1.75
CA ARG A 52 5.42 -6.79 -1.96
C ARG A 52 6.25 -5.64 -1.38
N ILE A 53 5.76 -4.40 -1.50
CA ILE A 53 6.43 -3.24 -0.91
C ILE A 53 6.41 -3.35 0.62
N CYS A 54 5.25 -3.63 1.21
CA CYS A 54 5.09 -3.77 2.65
C CYS A 54 5.92 -4.93 3.23
N GLN A 55 6.07 -6.03 2.49
CA GLN A 55 6.96 -7.13 2.89
C GLN A 55 8.41 -6.64 2.98
N ARG A 56 8.90 -5.91 1.98
CA ARG A 56 10.27 -5.36 2.02
C ARG A 56 10.45 -4.37 3.18
N ILE A 57 9.46 -3.51 3.43
CA ILE A 57 9.51 -2.57 4.57
C ILE A 57 9.55 -3.35 5.88
N TRP A 58 8.74 -4.41 6.02
CA TRP A 58 8.76 -5.30 7.17
C TRP A 58 10.12 -5.98 7.35
N ASP A 59 10.70 -6.53 6.28
CA ASP A 59 12.01 -7.19 6.32
C ASP A 59 13.11 -6.20 6.77
N SER A 60 13.04 -4.93 6.33
CA SER A 60 13.93 -3.86 6.81
C SER A 60 13.65 -3.42 8.25
N PHE A 61 12.44 -3.62 8.76
CA PHE A 61 12.09 -3.28 10.14
C PHE A 61 12.56 -4.34 11.14
N VAL A 62 12.52 -5.62 10.76
CA VAL A 62 12.87 -6.74 11.65
C VAL A 62 14.33 -7.17 11.55
N GLN A 63 15.12 -6.60 10.64
CA GLN A 63 16.54 -6.93 10.52
C GLN A 63 17.32 -6.50 11.79
N GLU A 64 18.38 -7.23 12.12
CA GLU A 64 19.18 -6.98 13.32
C GLU A 64 19.96 -5.65 13.27
N GLU A 65 20.37 -5.23 12.08
CA GLU A 65 21.10 -3.98 11.89
C GLU A 65 20.17 -2.78 11.93
N THR A 66 20.46 -1.83 12.83
CA THR A 66 19.70 -0.58 12.97
C THR A 66 19.61 0.16 11.63
N VAL A 67 18.40 0.29 11.11
CA VAL A 67 18.09 1.18 9.98
C VAL A 67 17.79 2.56 10.55
N GLU A 68 18.54 3.58 10.15
CA GLU A 68 18.23 4.96 10.55
C GLU A 68 16.87 5.41 10.01
N ASP A 69 16.57 5.03 8.77
CA ASP A 69 15.44 5.58 8.01
C ASP A 69 14.77 4.49 7.16
N LEU A 70 13.57 4.04 7.56
CA LEU A 70 12.86 3.00 6.82
C LEU A 70 12.49 3.47 5.41
N PRO A 71 12.41 2.54 4.43
CA PRO A 71 11.96 2.84 3.08
C PRO A 71 10.44 3.08 3.01
N GLY A 72 9.72 3.13 4.13
CA GLY A 72 8.29 3.41 4.23
C GLY A 72 7.76 3.03 5.61
N HIS A 73 6.49 3.29 5.85
CA HIS A 73 5.81 3.09 7.12
C HIS A 73 4.66 2.08 7.04
N LEU A 74 4.18 1.72 5.84
CA LEU A 74 3.19 0.66 5.68
C LEU A 74 3.89 -0.71 5.68
N MET A 75 3.58 -1.53 6.68
CA MET A 75 4.12 -2.88 6.86
C MET A 75 3.00 -3.91 6.83
N LEU A 76 3.36 -5.17 6.61
CA LEU A 76 2.42 -6.26 6.84
C LEU A 76 2.14 -6.36 8.33
N PHE A 77 0.88 -6.62 8.68
CA PHE A 77 0.57 -7.03 10.04
C PHE A 77 1.28 -8.36 10.31
N PRO A 78 1.94 -8.54 11.46
CA PRO A 78 2.80 -9.69 11.75
C PRO A 78 1.98 -10.94 12.09
N MET A 79 1.15 -11.37 11.15
CA MET A 79 0.34 -12.57 11.22
C MET A 79 0.23 -13.17 9.83
N ARG A 80 0.28 -14.50 9.76
CA ARG A 80 0.01 -15.27 8.56
C ARG A 80 -1.37 -15.92 8.67
N VAL A 81 -2.15 -15.77 7.60
CA VAL A 81 -3.43 -16.48 7.44
C VAL A 81 -3.15 -17.77 6.68
N LEU A 82 -3.47 -18.91 7.29
CA LEU A 82 -3.32 -20.23 6.68
C LEU A 82 -4.50 -20.55 5.74
N ASN A 83 -4.37 -21.62 4.95
CA ASN A 83 -5.38 -21.98 3.93
C ASN A 83 -6.76 -22.32 4.54
N ASP A 84 -6.80 -22.76 5.79
CA ASP A 84 -8.02 -23.06 6.54
C ASP A 84 -8.60 -21.83 7.27
N GLY A 85 -7.96 -20.66 7.13
CA GLY A 85 -8.34 -19.41 7.78
C GLY A 85 -7.83 -19.26 9.21
N SER A 86 -7.08 -20.23 9.74
CA SER A 86 -6.40 -20.08 11.03
C SER A 86 -5.25 -19.08 10.94
N LEU A 87 -4.84 -18.57 12.11
CA LEU A 87 -3.79 -17.57 12.25
C LEU A 87 -2.52 -18.21 12.81
N ASP A 88 -1.38 -17.80 12.27
CA ASP A 88 -0.04 -18.20 12.68
C ASP A 88 0.78 -16.92 12.91
N GLU A 89 1.47 -16.85 14.05
CA GLU A 89 2.29 -15.70 14.48
C GLU A 89 3.69 -15.75 13.85
#